data_AF-A0A7M5XHL1-F1
#
_entry.id   AF-A0A7M5XHL1-F1
#
_cell.length_a   1.000
_cell.length_b   1.000
_cell.length_c   1.000
_cell.angle_alpha   90.00
_cell.angle_beta   90.00
_cell.angle_gamma   90.00
#
_symmetry.space_group_name_H-M   'P 1'
#
loop_
_entity.id
_entity.type
_entity.pdbx_description
1 polymer ?
#
loop_
_entity_poly.entity_id
_entity_poly.type
_entity_poly.pdbx_seq_one_letter_code
_entity_poly.pdbx_strand_id
1 'polypeptide(L)'
;IFLDFSGVEHLSTYLKVYKVGDIVDVKGNGAFQKGMPYKFYHGKTGRVFNVTRRAVGVVVNKQLGNRIIPKRINVRIEHVRHSTCRDDFLNRVKANEVKKAEANAKGEKVDCRRLPVQPREGHFVTTKRNEPTLVEPIPYEFII
;
A
#
# COMPACT_ATOMS: atom_id res chain seq x y z
N ILE A 1 -0.24 -12.94 -18.76
CA ILE A 1 0.38 -13.87 -17.79
C ILE A 1 -0.68 -14.20 -16.75
N PHE A 2 -1.57 -15.13 -17.09
CA PHE A 2 -2.54 -15.70 -16.16
C PHE A 2 -1.84 -16.89 -15.52
N LEU A 3 -1.23 -16.68 -14.36
CA LEU A 3 -0.77 -17.78 -13.53
C LEU A 3 -2.03 -18.37 -12.88
N ASP A 4 -2.31 -19.64 -13.14
CA ASP A 4 -3.32 -20.39 -12.39
C ASP A 4 -2.88 -20.48 -10.92
N PHE A 5 -3.46 -19.65 -10.06
CA PHE A 5 -3.14 -19.58 -8.63
C PHE A 5 -3.81 -20.68 -7.79
N SER A 6 -4.00 -21.86 -8.38
CA SER A 6 -4.56 -23.04 -7.69
C SER A 6 -3.43 -23.97 -7.26
N GLY A 7 -3.39 -24.34 -5.97
CA GLY A 7 -2.38 -25.28 -5.47
C GLY A 7 -1.86 -24.96 -4.07
N VAL A 8 -0.65 -25.43 -3.79
CA VAL A 8 0.01 -25.27 -2.49
C VAL A 8 0.50 -23.84 -2.32
N GLU A 9 0.18 -23.22 -1.18
CA GLU A 9 0.61 -21.86 -0.89
C GLU A 9 2.13 -21.78 -0.70
N HIS A 10 2.76 -20.74 -1.25
CA HIS A 10 4.21 -20.53 -1.11
C HIS A 10 4.65 -20.45 0.36
N LEU A 11 5.81 -21.05 0.66
CA LEU A 11 6.40 -21.05 2.00
C LEU A 11 6.65 -19.64 2.56
N SER A 12 6.81 -18.64 1.69
CA SER A 12 6.96 -17.24 2.08
C SER A 12 5.79 -16.70 2.89
N THR A 13 4.58 -17.24 2.72
CA THR A 13 3.41 -16.84 3.54
C THR A 13 3.57 -17.30 4.99
N TYR A 14 4.14 -18.49 5.22
CA TYR A 14 4.31 -19.06 6.55
C TYR A 14 5.53 -18.52 7.30
N LEU A 15 6.58 -18.15 6.56
CA LEU A 15 7.83 -17.63 7.13
C LEU A 15 7.76 -16.14 7.48
N LYS A 16 6.66 -15.45 7.18
CA LYS A 16 6.45 -14.05 7.59
C LYS A 16 6.31 -13.94 9.09
N VAL A 17 7.16 -13.10 9.69
CA VAL A 17 7.14 -12.80 11.12
C VAL A 17 6.18 -11.64 11.37
N TYR A 18 5.23 -11.83 12.27
CA TYR A 18 4.32 -10.78 12.73
C TYR A 18 4.60 -10.43 14.19
N LYS A 19 4.59 -9.14 14.51
CA LYS A 19 4.76 -8.60 15.86
C LYS A 19 3.54 -7.80 16.28
N VAL A 20 3.38 -7.61 17.59
CA VAL A 20 2.34 -6.74 18.14
C VAL A 20 2.61 -5.29 17.69
N GLY A 21 1.57 -4.63 17.18
CA GLY A 21 1.65 -3.27 16.64
C GLY A 21 1.86 -3.18 15.13
N ASP A 22 2.18 -4.29 14.45
CA ASP A 22 2.32 -4.30 13.00
C ASP A 22 1.00 -3.98 12.30
N ILE A 23 1.09 -3.27 11.17
CA ILE A 23 -0.04 -2.95 10.32
C ILE A 23 -0.18 -4.05 9.26
N VAL A 24 -1.34 -4.68 9.26
CA VAL A 24 -1.60 -5.85 8.42
C VAL A 24 -2.90 -5.71 7.65
N ASP A 25 -2.89 -6.24 6.44
CA ASP A 25 -4.04 -6.33 5.55
C ASP A 25 -4.64 -7.73 5.63
N VAL A 26 -5.97 -7.78 5.77
CA VAL A 26 -6.73 -9.03 5.88
C VAL A 26 -7.25 -9.40 4.48
N LYS A 27 -6.74 -10.50 3.92
CA LYS A 27 -7.18 -11.05 2.64
C LYS A 27 -7.41 -12.55 2.78
N GLY A 28 -8.68 -12.96 2.84
CA GLY A 28 -9.06 -14.36 2.91
C GLY A 28 -8.53 -15.16 1.71
N ASN A 29 -8.00 -16.36 1.99
CA ASN A 29 -7.56 -17.34 0.99
C ASN A 29 -8.54 -18.52 1.06
N GLY A 30 -9.19 -18.85 -0.06
CA GLY A 30 -10.20 -19.92 -0.12
C GLY A 30 -9.64 -21.33 0.10
N ALA A 31 -8.35 -21.55 -0.15
CA ALA A 31 -7.69 -22.85 0.04
C ALA A 31 -7.62 -23.26 1.53
N PHE A 32 -7.64 -22.28 2.45
CA PHE A 32 -7.56 -22.52 3.89
C PHE A 32 -8.88 -22.11 4.56
N GLN A 33 -9.61 -23.09 5.07
CA GLN A 33 -10.92 -22.84 5.68
C GLN A 33 -10.80 -22.42 7.16
N LYS A 34 -9.74 -22.84 7.85
CA LYS A 34 -9.58 -22.63 9.29
C LYS A 34 -9.12 -21.20 9.59
N GLY A 35 -9.80 -20.53 10.52
CA GLY A 35 -9.49 -19.15 10.93
C GLY A 35 -9.63 -18.14 9.79
N MET A 36 -10.49 -18.46 8.82
CA MET A 36 -10.89 -17.57 7.74
C MET A 36 -11.61 -16.33 8.31
N PRO A 37 -11.28 -15.12 7.85
CA PRO A 37 -11.98 -13.92 8.27
C PRO A 37 -13.39 -13.85 7.67
N TYR A 38 -14.35 -13.27 8.40
CA TYR A 38 -15.67 -12.97 7.85
C TYR A 38 -15.56 -11.99 6.67
N LYS A 39 -16.43 -12.14 5.65
CA LYS A 39 -16.38 -11.37 4.39
C LYS A 39 -16.24 -9.86 4.56
N PHE A 40 -16.83 -9.29 5.62
CA PHE A 40 -16.71 -7.86 5.91
C PHE A 40 -15.27 -7.39 6.13
N TYR A 41 -14.42 -8.24 6.70
CA TYR A 41 -13.02 -7.91 6.99
C TYR A 41 -12.09 -8.15 5.80
N HIS A 42 -12.58 -8.73 4.70
CA HIS A 42 -11.79 -8.87 3.49
C HIS A 42 -11.42 -7.49 2.93
N GLY A 43 -10.14 -7.28 2.64
CA GLY A 43 -9.61 -6.00 2.17
C GLY A 43 -9.56 -4.92 3.26
N LYS A 44 -9.74 -5.27 4.54
CA LYS A 44 -9.57 -4.31 5.64
C LYS A 44 -8.16 -4.39 6.21
N THR A 45 -7.63 -3.23 6.55
CA THR A 45 -6.36 -3.08 7.26
C THR A 45 -6.63 -2.96 8.75
N GLY A 46 -5.75 -3.54 9.56
CA GLY A 46 -5.82 -3.46 11.01
C GLY A 46 -4.45 -3.48 11.66
N ARG A 47 -4.44 -3.45 12.99
CA ARG A 47 -3.23 -3.58 13.80
C ARG A 47 -3.22 -4.87 14.58
N VAL A 48 -2.07 -5.52 14.63
CA VAL A 48 -1.89 -6.74 15.44
C VAL A 48 -1.92 -6.39 16.93
N PHE A 49 -2.79 -7.05 17.70
CA PHE A 49 -2.82 -6.94 19.16
C PHE A 49 -2.28 -8.18 19.87
N ASN A 50 -2.37 -9.36 19.25
CA ASN A 50 -1.94 -10.62 19.83
C ASN A 50 -1.33 -11.51 18.75
N VAL A 51 -0.36 -12.35 19.12
CA VAL A 51 0.28 -13.32 18.23
C VAL A 51 0.21 -14.68 18.89
N THR A 52 -0.26 -15.68 18.14
CA THR A 52 -0.37 -17.07 18.59
C THR A 52 0.38 -18.00 17.63
N ARG A 53 0.51 -19.29 17.98
CA ARG A 53 1.30 -20.27 17.21
C ARG A 53 1.01 -20.31 15.70
N ARG A 54 -0.26 -20.12 15.29
CA ARG A 54 -0.69 -20.24 13.88
C ARG A 54 -1.54 -19.07 13.38
N ALA A 55 -1.82 -18.10 14.25
CA ALA A 55 -2.77 -17.05 13.97
C ALA A 55 -2.36 -15.73 14.63
N VAL A 56 -2.89 -14.65 14.08
CA VAL A 56 -2.66 -13.29 14.50
C VAL A 56 -4.01 -12.68 14.92
N GLY A 57 -4.03 -12.07 16.08
CA GLY A 57 -5.14 -11.25 16.55
C GLY A 57 -5.01 -9.86 15.95
N VAL A 58 -5.99 -9.44 15.13
CA VAL A 58 -6.01 -8.13 14.46
C VAL A 58 -7.17 -7.30 14.99
N VAL A 59 -6.91 -6.03 15.29
CA VAL A 59 -7.94 -5.03 15.57
C VAL A 59 -8.29 -4.33 14.27
N VAL A 60 -9.53 -4.50 13.82
CA VAL A 60 -10.07 -3.90 12.60
C VAL A 60 -11.25 -3.00 12.95
N ASN A 61 -11.28 -1.81 12.38
CA ASN A 61 -12.39 -0.88 12.55
C ASN A 61 -13.57 -1.31 11.68
N LYS A 62 -14.71 -1.57 12.32
CA LYS A 62 -15.97 -1.93 11.65
C LYS A 62 -17.02 -0.86 11.92
N GLN A 63 -17.59 -0.31 10.87
CA GLN A 63 -18.76 0.54 10.98
C GLN A 63 -19.99 -0.30 11.33
N LEU A 64 -20.73 0.12 12.36
CA LEU A 64 -21.98 -0.48 12.79
C LEU A 64 -23.00 0.65 12.98
N GLY A 65 -23.90 0.80 12.00
CA GLY A 65 -24.86 1.91 11.96
C GLY A 65 -24.14 3.26 11.96
N ASN A 66 -24.35 4.04 13.02
CA ASN A 66 -23.83 5.40 13.19
C ASN A 66 -22.42 5.50 13.79
N ARG A 67 -21.79 4.39 14.24
CA ARG A 67 -20.49 4.43 14.91
C ARG A 67 -19.48 3.45 14.34
N ILE A 68 -18.19 3.77 14.51
CA ILE A 68 -17.07 2.88 14.16
C ILE A 68 -16.60 2.20 15.44
N ILE A 69 -16.62 0.87 15.45
CA ILE A 69 -16.24 0.07 16.60
C ILE A 69 -14.97 -0.73 16.25
N PRO A 70 -13.93 -0.70 17.10
CA PRO A 70 -12.78 -1.60 16.95
C PRO A 70 -13.21 -3.03 17.27
N LYS A 71 -13.10 -3.92 16.29
CA LYS A 71 -13.38 -5.34 16.44
C LYS A 71 -12.07 -6.12 16.49
N ARG A 72 -11.91 -6.93 17.52
CA ARG A 72 -10.79 -7.88 17.65
C ARG A 72 -11.16 -9.17 16.94
N ILE A 73 -10.38 -9.58 15.96
CA ILE A 73 -10.56 -10.80 15.19
C ILE A 73 -9.31 -11.66 15.27
N ASN A 74 -9.48 -12.97 15.36
CA ASN A 74 -8.37 -13.92 15.29
C ASN A 74 -8.35 -14.53 13.89
N VAL A 75 -7.28 -14.28 13.15
CA VAL A 75 -7.16 -14.66 11.74
C VAL A 75 -5.87 -15.44 11.56
N ARG A 76 -5.89 -16.52 10.78
CA ARG A 76 -4.64 -17.24 10.49
C ARG A 76 -3.71 -16.48 9.55
N ILE A 77 -2.42 -16.83 9.60
CA ILE A 77 -1.34 -16.20 8.84
C ILE A 77 -1.52 -16.30 7.32
N GLU A 78 -2.20 -17.32 6.80
CA GLU A 78 -2.50 -17.50 5.38
C GLU A 78 -3.42 -16.39 4.83
N HIS A 79 -4.20 -15.76 5.72
CA HIS A 79 -5.16 -14.73 5.37
C HIS A 79 -4.70 -13.31 5.71
N VAL A 80 -3.44 -13.17 6.13
CA VAL A 80 -2.88 -11.90 6.60
C VAL A 80 -1.64 -11.58 5.76
N ARG A 81 -1.46 -10.30 5.43
CA ARG A 81 -0.28 -9.79 4.74
C ARG A 81 0.20 -8.51 5.42
N HIS A 82 1.50 -8.24 5.39
CA HIS A 82 2.04 -6.95 5.83
C HIS A 82 1.58 -5.84 4.87
N SER A 83 1.22 -4.69 5.43
CA SER A 83 0.81 -3.54 4.62
C SER A 83 2.00 -2.68 4.22
N THR A 84 2.19 -2.50 2.92
CA THR A 84 3.31 -1.70 2.36
C THR A 84 3.20 -0.21 2.67
N CYS A 85 2.01 0.27 3.07
CA CYS A 85 1.81 1.67 3.43
C CYS A 85 2.66 2.10 4.63
N ARG A 86 2.96 1.17 5.55
CA ARG A 86 3.81 1.45 6.71
C ARG A 86 5.27 1.51 6.32
N ASP A 87 5.69 0.67 5.39
CA ASP A 87 7.08 0.60 4.93
C ASP A 87 7.51 1.91 4.23
N ASP A 88 6.66 2.44 3.34
CA ASP A 88 6.91 3.75 2.69
C ASP A 88 7.07 4.86 3.73
N PHE A 89 6.18 4.89 4.73
CA PHE A 89 6.26 5.86 5.81
C PHE A 89 7.57 5.74 6.61
N LEU A 90 7.96 4.52 6.99
CA LEU A 90 9.18 4.28 7.76
C LEU A 90 10.44 4.63 6.96
N ASN A 91 10.47 4.28 5.67
CA ASN A 91 11.57 4.63 4.77
C ASN A 91 11.70 6.15 4.64
N ARG A 92 10.58 6.87 4.54
CA ARG A 92 10.57 8.34 4.53
C ARG A 92 11.04 8.93 5.86
N VAL A 93 10.62 8.39 6.99
CA VAL A 93 11.10 8.86 8.31
C VAL A 93 12.62 8.74 8.38
N LYS A 94 13.18 7.59 8.00
CA LYS A 94 14.64 7.39 7.95
C LYS A 94 15.33 8.40 7.03
N ALA A 95 14.82 8.57 5.80
CA ALA A 95 15.39 9.53 4.85
C ALA A 95 15.33 10.97 5.36
N ASN A 96 14.27 11.34 6.07
CA ASN A 96 14.12 12.67 6.65
C ASN A 96 15.10 12.89 7.82
N GLU A 97 15.30 11.90 8.68
CA GLU A 97 16.27 12.01 9.78
C GLU A 97 17.70 12.16 9.26
N VAL A 98 18.07 11.45 8.19
CA VAL A 98 19.38 11.64 7.52
C VAL A 98 19.53 13.07 7.00
N LYS A 99 18.52 13.58 6.26
CA LYS A 99 18.54 14.96 5.74
C LYS A 99 18.64 16.01 6.84
N LYS A 100 17.94 15.83 7.96
CA LYS A 100 18.01 16.74 9.11
C LYS A 100 19.40 16.72 9.74
N ALA A 101 20.00 15.54 9.91
CA ALA A 101 21.33 15.42 10.48
C ALA A 101 22.39 16.11 9.60
N GLU A 102 22.32 15.89 8.28
CA GLU A 102 23.20 16.55 7.31
C GLU A 102 23.02 18.07 7.29
N ALA A 103 21.77 18.54 7.30
CA ALA A 103 21.46 19.97 7.32
C ALA A 103 21.96 20.64 8.62
N ASN A 104 21.80 19.96 9.76
CA ASN A 104 22.32 20.43 11.04
C ASN A 104 23.86 20.51 11.05
N ALA A 105 24.54 19.53 10.45
CA ALA A 105 26.00 19.55 10.31
C ALA A 105 26.50 20.70 9.41
N LYS A 106 25.73 21.06 8.38
CA LYS A 106 26.03 22.17 7.46
C LYS A 106 25.57 23.54 7.99
N GLY A 107 24.71 23.58 9.02
CA GLY A 107 24.07 24.80 9.51
C GLY A 107 22.92 25.32 8.62
N GLU A 108 22.41 24.49 7.70
CA GLU A 108 21.31 24.84 6.79
C GLU A 108 19.96 24.39 7.37
N LYS A 109 18.88 25.09 7.00
CA LYS A 109 17.51 24.67 7.33
C LYS A 109 16.92 23.85 6.18
N VAL A 110 16.39 22.67 6.48
CA VAL A 110 15.74 21.80 5.49
C VAL A 110 14.24 21.63 5.80
N ASP A 111 13.38 21.77 4.78
CA ASP A 111 11.96 21.43 4.91
C ASP A 111 11.73 19.99 4.42
N CYS A 112 11.32 19.10 5.34
CA CYS A 112 11.03 17.69 5.03
C CYS A 112 9.54 17.41 4.79
N ARG A 113 8.70 18.46 4.72
CA ARG A 113 7.27 18.30 4.44
C ARG A 113 7.06 17.92 2.97
N ARG A 114 5.99 17.17 2.71
CA ARG A 114 5.55 16.88 1.35
C ARG A 114 4.73 18.06 0.84
N LEU A 115 5.00 18.47 -0.39
CA LEU A 115 4.20 19.46 -1.10
C LEU A 115 3.37 18.76 -2.19
N PRO A 116 2.15 19.26 -2.49
CA PRO A 116 1.42 18.81 -3.66
C PRO A 116 2.17 19.24 -4.93
N VAL A 117 1.80 18.63 -6.06
CA VAL A 117 2.34 19.01 -7.37
C VAL A 117 2.09 20.49 -7.60
N GLN A 118 3.16 21.24 -7.83
CA GLN A 118 3.10 22.67 -8.13
C GLN A 118 2.79 22.89 -9.62
N PRO A 119 2.31 24.09 -10.01
CA PRO A 119 2.24 24.47 -11.41
C PRO A 119 3.58 24.21 -12.11
N ARG A 120 3.52 23.75 -13.36
CA ARG A 120 4.74 23.56 -14.16
C ARG A 120 5.46 24.88 -14.30
N GLU A 121 6.76 24.88 -14.07
CA GLU A 121 7.59 26.05 -14.32
C GLU A 121 7.60 26.38 -15.82
N GLY A 122 7.74 27.67 -16.13
CA GLY A 122 7.93 28.13 -17.50
C GLY A 122 9.22 27.52 -18.06
N HIS A 123 9.13 26.86 -19.22
CA HIS A 123 10.29 26.30 -19.90
C HIS A 123 10.19 26.59 -21.40
N PHE A 124 11.35 26.64 -22.05
CA PHE A 124 11.43 26.83 -23.49
C PHE A 124 11.41 25.48 -24.21
N VAL A 125 10.53 25.34 -25.19
CA VAL A 125 10.50 24.18 -26.09
C VAL A 125 11.21 24.57 -27.39
N THR A 126 12.25 23.83 -27.76
CA THR A 126 13.06 24.11 -28.96
C THR A 126 12.54 23.36 -30.18
N THR A 127 12.42 24.03 -31.32
CA THR A 127 11.94 23.45 -32.60
C THR A 127 13.03 22.87 -33.50
N LYS A 128 14.32 23.01 -33.15
CA LYS A 128 15.48 22.61 -33.99
C LYS A 128 15.49 21.13 -34.44
N ARG A 129 14.82 20.23 -33.72
CA ARG A 129 14.68 18.80 -34.06
C ARG A 129 13.26 18.28 -33.78
N ASN A 130 12.30 19.19 -33.67
CA ASN A 130 10.91 18.89 -33.33
C ASN A 130 10.01 19.89 -34.05
N GLU A 131 9.84 19.65 -35.35
CA GLU A 131 8.95 20.46 -36.19
C GLU A 131 7.50 20.20 -35.78
N PRO A 132 6.70 21.25 -35.53
CA PRO A 132 5.28 21.07 -35.22
C PRO A 132 4.55 20.40 -36.38
N THR A 133 3.95 19.24 -36.13
CA THR A 133 3.14 18.53 -37.11
C THR A 133 1.73 19.10 -37.15
N LEU A 134 1.25 19.44 -38.35
CA LEU A 134 -0.16 19.74 -38.57
C LEU A 134 -0.98 18.46 -38.39
N VAL A 135 -2.04 18.51 -37.57
CA VAL A 135 -2.96 17.41 -37.36
C VAL A 135 -4.34 17.86 -37.85
N GLU A 136 -4.96 17.08 -38.72
CA GLU A 136 -6.28 17.36 -39.31
C GLU A 136 -7.33 16.38 -38.76
N PRO A 137 -8.59 16.81 -38.63
CA PRO A 137 -9.67 15.91 -38.25
C PRO A 137 -9.87 14.83 -39.32
N ILE A 138 -9.94 13.57 -38.89
CA ILE A 138 -10.20 12.43 -39.78
C ILE A 138 -11.65 12.49 -40.28
N PRO A 139 -11.92 12.23 -41.57
CA PRO A 139 -13.28 12.14 -42.08
C PRO A 139 -14.06 10.98 -41.42
N TYR A 140 -15.38 11.10 -41.40
CA TYR A 140 -16.26 10.04 -40.90
C TYR A 140 -16.14 8.79 -41.77
N GLU A 141 -15.77 7.66 -41.16
CA GLU A 141 -15.76 6.34 -41.78
C GLU A 141 -16.61 5.37 -40.98
N PHE A 142 -17.38 4.52 -41.68
CA PHE A 142 -18.15 3.45 -41.06
C PHE A 142 -17.25 2.22 -40.93
N ILE A 143 -16.79 1.92 -39.71
CA ILE A 143 -15.99 0.72 -39.41
C ILE A 143 -16.97 -0.43 -39.08
N ILE A 144 -16.95 -1.49 -39.89
CA ILE A 144 -17.69 -2.76 -39.67
C ILE A 144 -16.85 -3.72 -38.83
#